data_AF-V5RXQ1-F1
#
_entry.id   AF-V5RXQ1-F1
#
_cell.length_a   1.000
_cell.length_b   1.000
_cell.length_c   1.000
_cell.angle_alpha   90.00
_cell.angle_beta   90.00
_cell.angle_gamma   90.00
#
_symmetry.space_group_name_H-M   'P 1'
#
loop_
_entity.id
_entity.type
_entity.pdbx_description
1 polymer ?
#
loop_
_entity_poly.entity_id
_entity_poly.type
_entity_poly.pdbx_seq_one_letter_code
_entity_poly.pdbx_strand_id
1 'polypeptide(L)'
;MIYLTPYKKKQPGFTIVELLIVIVVIAILAAITIVAYNGIQQRARDSVRKNDLAAIAKALKLYAVDNNGPMYSGSGCGANGNGSGFFNYEDGANPGYPKSMNACLKEGGYVSKDIIDPSGLKSCGGVTCHTYMKYTCTIGSSVTTYLYANLESLPAATNETDGTCYAAGDTERGMNYVVKAE
;
A
#
# COMPACT_ATOMS: atom_id res chain seq x y z
N MET A 1 -81.83 8.65 -21.71
CA MET A 1 -80.42 9.08 -21.53
C MET A 1 -79.64 7.84 -21.11
N ILE A 2 -78.84 7.25 -22.01
CA ILE A 2 -78.11 6.00 -21.76
C ILE A 2 -76.74 6.38 -21.20
N TYR A 3 -76.40 5.90 -20.00
CA TYR A 3 -75.09 6.12 -19.38
C TYR A 3 -74.13 5.00 -19.80
N LEU A 4 -73.10 5.34 -20.57
CA LEU A 4 -71.97 4.44 -20.84
C LEU A 4 -70.94 4.64 -19.72
N THR A 5 -70.85 3.70 -18.79
CA THR A 5 -69.77 3.68 -17.79
C THR A 5 -68.44 3.28 -18.45
N PRO A 6 -67.36 4.06 -18.28
CA PRO A 6 -66.07 3.77 -18.91
C PRO A 6 -65.45 2.48 -18.33
N TYR A 7 -65.04 1.58 -19.22
CA TYR A 7 -64.36 0.32 -18.87
C TYR A 7 -62.95 0.61 -18.33
N LYS A 8 -62.76 0.47 -17.02
CA LYS A 8 -61.47 0.68 -16.34
C LYS A 8 -60.54 -0.49 -16.70
N LYS A 9 -59.56 -0.25 -17.60
CA LYS A 9 -58.52 -1.26 -17.91
C LYS A 9 -57.78 -1.65 -16.62
N LYS A 10 -57.81 -2.93 -16.27
CA LYS A 10 -57.00 -3.48 -15.18
C LYS A 10 -55.53 -3.36 -15.58
N GLN A 11 -54.73 -2.70 -14.73
CA GLN A 11 -53.28 -2.71 -14.85
C GLN A 11 -52.82 -4.15 -14.58
N PRO A 12 -51.99 -4.76 -15.44
CA PRO A 12 -51.42 -6.07 -15.17
C PRO A 12 -50.59 -5.98 -13.88
N GLY A 13 -50.84 -6.89 -12.94
CA GLY A 13 -50.06 -7.02 -11.71
C GLY A 13 -48.77 -7.79 -11.96
N PHE A 14 -47.72 -7.48 -11.19
CA PHE A 14 -46.45 -8.21 -11.22
C PHE A 14 -46.69 -9.66 -10.79
N THR A 15 -46.16 -10.63 -11.54
CA THR A 15 -46.26 -12.03 -11.16
C THR A 15 -45.22 -12.37 -10.10
N ILE A 16 -45.53 -13.33 -9.21
CA ILE A 16 -44.56 -13.86 -8.23
C ILE A 16 -43.35 -14.47 -8.96
N VAL A 17 -43.58 -15.04 -10.14
CA VAL A 17 -42.53 -15.65 -10.98
C VAL A 17 -41.56 -14.59 -11.51
N GLU A 18 -42.05 -13.43 -11.95
CA GLU A 18 -41.20 -12.30 -12.36
C GLU A 18 -40.34 -11.79 -11.22
N LEU A 19 -40.86 -11.73 -9.99
CA LEU A 19 -40.04 -11.32 -8.85
C LEU A 19 -38.99 -12.39 -8.50
N LEU A 20 -39.36 -13.68 -8.59
CA LEU A 20 -38.48 -14.80 -8.27
C LEU A 20 -37.28 -14.86 -9.23
N ILE A 21 -37.51 -14.73 -10.54
CA ILE A 21 -36.39 -14.76 -11.49
C ILE A 21 -35.43 -13.59 -11.28
N VAL A 22 -35.95 -12.41 -10.92
CA VAL A 22 -35.13 -11.21 -10.68
C VAL A 22 -34.19 -11.41 -9.49
N ILE A 23 -34.68 -11.92 -8.35
CA ILE A 23 -33.83 -12.16 -7.18
C ILE A 23 -32.78 -13.24 -7.45
N VAL A 24 -33.12 -14.25 -8.26
CA VAL A 24 -32.17 -15.30 -8.67
C VAL A 24 -31.06 -14.71 -9.54
N VAL A 25 -31.41 -13.87 -10.52
CA VAL A 25 -30.42 -13.22 -11.38
C VAL A 25 -29.52 -12.27 -10.57
N ILE A 26 -30.09 -11.47 -9.66
CA ILE A 26 -29.30 -10.59 -8.77
C ILE A 26 -28.35 -11.40 -7.89
N ALA A 27 -28.80 -12.54 -7.34
CA ALA A 27 -27.95 -13.40 -6.52
C ALA A 27 -26.75 -13.97 -7.30
N ILE A 28 -26.96 -14.41 -8.54
CA ILE A 28 -25.88 -14.92 -9.41
C ILE A 28 -24.89 -13.81 -9.75
N LEU A 29 -25.38 -12.64 -10.16
CA LEU A 29 -24.53 -11.50 -10.50
C LEU A 29 -23.73 -11.02 -9.28
N ALA A 30 -24.37 -10.92 -8.11
CA ALA A 30 -23.72 -10.54 -6.87
C ALA A 30 -22.56 -11.50 -6.53
N ALA A 31 -22.78 -12.82 -6.61
CA ALA A 31 -21.75 -13.80 -6.33
C ALA A 31 -20.50 -13.65 -7.23
N ILE A 32 -20.70 -13.47 -8.54
CA ILE A 32 -19.59 -13.26 -9.49
C ILE A 32 -18.86 -11.94 -9.19
N THR A 33 -19.60 -10.87 -8.93
CA THR A 33 -19.00 -9.55 -8.67
C THR A 33 -18.12 -9.54 -7.42
N ILE A 34 -18.50 -10.23 -6.34
CA ILE A 34 -17.73 -10.28 -5.09
C ILE A 34 -16.35 -10.91 -5.33
N VAL A 35 -16.28 -12.04 -6.04
CA VAL A 35 -15.00 -12.72 -6.30
C VAL A 35 -14.09 -11.86 -7.17
N ALA A 36 -14.64 -11.24 -8.22
CA ALA A 36 -13.87 -10.36 -9.11
C ALA A 36 -13.37 -9.10 -8.38
N TYR A 37 -14.19 -8.52 -7.50
CA TYR A 37 -13.89 -7.28 -6.79
C TYR A 37 -12.66 -7.40 -5.87
N ASN A 38 -12.51 -8.53 -5.17
CA ASN A 38 -11.35 -8.75 -4.28
C ASN A 38 -10.01 -8.71 -5.04
N GLY A 39 -9.93 -9.36 -6.20
CA GLY A 39 -8.70 -9.34 -7.02
C GLY A 39 -8.38 -7.97 -7.62
N ILE A 40 -9.41 -7.18 -7.98
CA ILE A 40 -9.23 -5.82 -8.50
C ILE A 40 -8.67 -4.90 -7.40
N GLN A 41 -9.23 -4.97 -6.19
CA GLN A 41 -8.75 -4.15 -5.08
C GLN A 41 -7.29 -4.44 -4.72
N GLN A 42 -6.89 -5.72 -4.70
CA GLN A 42 -5.50 -6.12 -4.44
C GLN A 42 -4.54 -5.48 -5.46
N ARG A 43 -4.85 -5.59 -6.75
CA ARG A 43 -4.03 -5.00 -7.82
C ARG A 43 -3.98 -3.47 -7.75
N ALA A 44 -5.09 -2.84 -7.36
CA ALA A 44 -5.14 -1.39 -7.16
C ALA A 44 -4.20 -0.97 -6.02
N ARG A 45 -4.23 -1.66 -4.87
CA ARG A 45 -3.32 -1.40 -3.75
C ARG A 45 -1.86 -1.62 -4.14
N ASP A 46 -1.56 -2.68 -4.88
CA ASP A 46 -0.19 -2.94 -5.35
C ASP A 46 0.32 -1.87 -6.32
N SER A 47 -0.56 -1.35 -7.19
CA SER A 47 -0.22 -0.22 -8.05
C SER A 47 0.13 1.04 -7.23
N VAL A 48 -0.64 1.32 -6.17
CA VAL A 48 -0.32 2.40 -5.23
C VAL A 48 1.04 2.17 -4.58
N ARG A 49 1.32 0.98 -4.04
CA ARG A 49 2.61 0.64 -3.41
C ARG A 49 3.80 0.85 -4.34
N LYS A 50 3.70 0.41 -5.59
CA LYS A 50 4.77 0.60 -6.59
C LYS A 50 5.01 2.08 -6.89
N ASN A 51 3.95 2.85 -7.07
CA ASN A 51 4.05 4.29 -7.32
C ASN A 51 4.63 5.04 -6.12
N ASP A 52 4.21 4.65 -4.91
CA ASP A 52 4.68 5.24 -3.66
C ASP A 52 6.16 4.94 -3.44
N LEU A 53 6.63 3.71 -3.67
CA LEU A 53 8.07 3.39 -3.64
C LEU A 53 8.89 4.20 -4.65
N ALA A 54 8.38 4.41 -5.86
CA ALA A 54 9.05 5.24 -6.87
C ALA A 54 9.11 6.72 -6.43
N ALA A 55 8.04 7.23 -5.81
CA ALA A 55 8.01 8.58 -5.25
C ALA A 55 8.99 8.72 -4.08
N ILE A 56 9.04 7.74 -3.17
CA ILE A 56 10.00 7.69 -2.06
C ILE A 56 11.44 7.64 -2.60
N ALA A 57 11.72 6.80 -3.59
CA ALA A 57 13.06 6.70 -4.18
C ALA A 57 13.52 8.06 -4.76
N LYS A 58 12.63 8.77 -5.46
CA LYS A 58 12.93 10.11 -5.97
C LYS A 58 13.16 11.12 -4.83
N ALA A 59 12.33 11.08 -3.80
CA ALA A 59 12.46 11.97 -2.65
C ALA A 59 13.77 11.74 -1.89
N LEU A 60 14.18 10.48 -1.73
CA LEU A 60 15.45 10.12 -1.09
C LEU A 60 16.66 10.59 -1.91
N LYS A 61 16.60 10.54 -3.24
CA LYS A 61 17.64 11.12 -4.10
C LYS A 61 17.79 12.62 -3.90
N LEU A 62 16.67 13.33 -3.86
CA LEU A 62 16.68 14.78 -3.62
C LEU A 62 17.22 15.11 -2.23
N TYR A 63 16.77 14.36 -1.22
CA TYR A 63 17.31 14.46 0.13
C TYR A 63 18.82 14.23 0.14
N ALA A 64 19.32 13.24 -0.60
CA ALA A 64 20.74 12.91 -0.60
C ALA A 64 21.60 13.99 -1.26
N VAL A 65 21.09 14.66 -2.29
CA VAL A 65 21.74 15.81 -2.92
C VAL A 65 21.88 16.96 -1.91
N ASP A 66 20.83 17.27 -1.16
CA ASP A 66 20.83 18.40 -0.22
C ASP A 66 21.60 18.12 1.07
N ASN A 67 21.59 16.87 1.54
CA ASN A 67 22.21 16.45 2.80
C ASN A 67 23.56 15.75 2.60
N ASN A 68 24.11 15.83 1.38
CA ASN A 68 25.44 15.35 1.02
C ASN A 68 25.65 13.84 1.26
N GLY A 69 24.59 13.04 1.10
CA GLY A 69 24.57 11.59 1.27
C GLY A 69 23.18 11.02 1.59
N PRO A 70 22.99 9.69 1.47
CA PRO A 70 21.70 9.07 1.72
C PRO A 70 21.23 9.28 3.16
N MET A 71 19.96 9.06 3.44
CA MET A 71 19.47 9.10 4.82
C MET A 71 19.98 7.87 5.60
N TYR A 72 20.97 8.03 6.48
CA TYR A 72 21.60 6.96 7.27
C TYR A 72 21.47 7.20 8.80
N SER A 73 22.17 6.40 9.60
CA SER A 73 22.15 6.53 11.07
C SER A 73 22.75 7.85 11.55
N GLY A 74 21.97 8.59 12.35
CA GLY A 74 22.30 9.96 12.76
C GLY A 74 21.62 11.04 11.92
N SER A 75 20.81 10.67 10.92
CA SER A 75 19.98 11.62 10.15
C SER A 75 18.88 12.31 10.96
N GLY A 76 18.59 11.81 12.18
CA GLY A 76 17.46 12.29 12.97
C GLY A 76 16.10 11.72 12.55
N CYS A 77 16.09 10.87 11.51
CA CYS A 77 14.89 10.36 10.87
C CYS A 77 14.76 8.84 11.02
N GLY A 78 13.53 8.34 11.15
CA GLY A 78 13.24 6.93 11.37
C GLY A 78 13.51 6.47 12.81
N ALA A 79 13.28 5.20 13.10
CA ALA A 79 13.43 4.64 14.45
C ALA A 79 14.83 4.91 15.02
N ASN A 80 14.90 5.56 16.18
CA ASN A 80 16.15 5.99 16.81
C ASN A 80 17.08 6.82 15.90
N GLY A 81 16.54 7.51 14.88
CA GLY A 81 17.31 8.32 13.95
C GLY A 81 18.20 7.52 13.01
N ASN A 82 17.96 6.22 12.87
CA ASN A 82 18.81 5.32 12.09
C ASN A 82 18.66 5.49 10.56
N GLY A 83 17.70 6.29 10.13
CA GLY A 83 17.33 6.46 8.73
C GLY A 83 16.88 5.16 8.08
N SER A 84 16.58 4.09 8.83
CA SER A 84 16.27 2.75 8.29
C SER A 84 15.20 2.04 9.13
N GLY A 85 14.54 1.03 8.55
CA GLY A 85 13.41 0.31 9.14
C GLY A 85 12.08 0.69 8.49
N PHE A 86 11.01 0.70 9.28
CA PHE A 86 9.68 1.09 8.81
C PHE A 86 9.62 2.58 8.45
N PHE A 87 9.19 2.88 7.22
CA PHE A 87 9.24 4.22 6.64
C PHE A 87 8.38 5.25 7.40
N ASN A 88 7.20 4.83 7.86
CA ASN A 88 6.24 5.67 8.58
C ASN A 88 6.27 5.47 10.11
N TYR A 89 7.23 4.72 10.63
CA TYR A 89 7.31 4.49 12.08
C TYR A 89 7.89 5.71 12.79
N GLU A 90 7.15 6.16 13.81
CA GLU A 90 7.51 7.28 14.67
C GLU A 90 7.79 6.70 16.06
N ASP A 91 9.04 6.81 16.51
CA ASP A 91 9.39 6.41 17.87
C ASP A 91 9.04 7.57 18.82
N GLY A 92 7.80 7.56 19.32
CA GLY A 92 7.31 8.58 20.24
C GLY A 92 7.94 8.51 21.65
N ALA A 93 8.73 7.47 21.94
CA ALA A 93 9.31 7.26 23.27
C ALA A 93 10.71 7.88 23.42
N ASN A 94 11.40 8.18 22.32
CA ASN A 94 12.78 8.67 22.35
C ASN A 94 12.84 10.17 21.99
N PRO A 95 13.08 11.08 22.96
CA PRO A 95 13.05 12.53 22.72
C PRO A 95 14.07 13.01 21.68
N GLY A 96 15.14 12.25 21.44
CA GLY A 96 16.20 12.58 20.50
C GLY A 96 15.88 12.29 19.03
N TYR A 97 14.88 11.44 18.74
CA TYR A 97 14.57 10.97 17.39
C TYR A 97 13.06 10.89 17.10
N PRO A 98 12.35 12.02 17.08
CA PRO A 98 10.90 12.02 17.16
C PRO A 98 10.16 11.72 15.85
N LYS A 99 10.86 11.62 14.70
CA LYS A 99 10.21 11.68 13.37
C LYS A 99 10.44 10.44 12.54
N SER A 100 9.38 10.02 11.84
CA SER A 100 9.48 9.01 10.79
C SER A 100 10.27 9.53 9.59
N MET A 101 10.73 8.62 8.74
CA MET A 101 11.38 8.99 7.48
C MET A 101 10.43 9.77 6.55
N ASN A 102 9.15 9.38 6.52
CA ASN A 102 8.12 10.12 5.79
C ASN A 102 7.98 11.56 6.32
N ALA A 103 7.90 11.74 7.64
CA ALA A 103 7.79 13.06 8.25
C ALA A 103 8.99 13.94 7.91
N CYS A 104 10.21 13.41 8.00
CA CYS A 104 11.42 14.14 7.59
C CYS A 104 11.38 14.56 6.12
N LEU A 105 10.99 13.66 5.22
CA LEU A 105 10.93 13.97 3.80
C LEU A 105 9.86 15.01 3.46
N LYS A 106 8.73 14.97 4.18
CA LYS A 106 7.65 15.95 4.03
C LYS A 106 8.05 17.33 4.57
N GLU A 107 8.61 17.39 5.77
CA GLU A 107 9.06 18.64 6.39
C GLU A 107 10.23 19.27 5.62
N GLY A 108 11.13 18.46 5.08
CA GLY A 108 12.20 18.90 4.19
C GLY A 108 11.72 19.34 2.80
N GLY A 109 10.42 19.22 2.50
CA GLY A 109 9.85 19.64 1.22
C GLY A 109 10.11 18.70 0.05
N TYR A 110 10.66 17.51 0.29
CA TYR A 110 10.95 16.50 -0.74
C TYR A 110 9.69 15.78 -1.24
N VAL A 111 8.63 15.76 -0.42
CA VAL A 111 7.33 15.17 -0.77
C VAL A 111 6.21 16.11 -0.35
N SER A 112 5.23 16.33 -1.24
CA SER A 112 4.10 17.23 -0.97
C SER A 112 2.95 16.60 -0.18
N LYS A 113 2.93 15.27 -0.04
CA LYS A 113 1.89 14.51 0.68
C LYS A 113 2.52 13.39 1.50
N ASP A 114 1.81 12.93 2.52
CA ASP A 114 2.23 11.72 3.24
C ASP A 114 2.12 10.49 2.32
N ILE A 115 3.17 9.68 2.32
CA ILE A 115 3.20 8.42 1.59
C ILE A 115 2.97 7.29 2.60
N ILE A 116 1.73 6.80 2.66
CA ILE A 116 1.28 5.78 3.60
C ILE A 116 0.70 4.63 2.81
N ASP A 117 1.09 3.40 3.17
CA ASP A 117 0.56 2.19 2.56
C ASP A 117 -0.98 2.11 2.68
N PRO A 118 -1.70 1.56 1.68
CA PRO A 118 -3.15 1.38 1.77
C PRO A 118 -3.67 0.60 2.99
N SER A 119 -2.84 -0.20 3.66
CA SER A 119 -3.19 -0.84 4.95
C SER A 119 -3.28 0.15 6.12
N GLY A 120 -2.68 1.34 5.99
CA GLY A 120 -2.59 2.35 7.04
C GLY A 120 -1.60 2.01 8.16
N LEU A 121 -0.91 0.87 8.08
CA LEU A 121 0.00 0.41 9.12
C LEU A 121 1.32 1.19 9.06
N LYS A 122 1.73 1.73 10.22
CA LYS A 122 3.04 2.38 10.41
C LYS A 122 4.16 1.39 10.76
N SER A 123 3.79 0.23 11.29
CA SER A 123 4.65 -0.93 11.57
C SER A 123 3.79 -2.19 11.64
N CYS A 124 4.40 -3.35 11.42
CA CYS A 124 3.71 -4.65 11.48
C CYS A 124 4.69 -5.78 11.72
N GLY A 125 4.23 -6.91 12.25
CA GLY A 125 5.01 -8.14 12.45
C GLY A 125 4.52 -9.29 11.57
N GLY A 126 5.43 -10.21 11.22
CA GLY A 126 5.14 -11.39 10.41
C GLY A 126 5.01 -11.10 8.91
N VAL A 127 4.78 -12.17 8.14
CA VAL A 127 4.80 -12.17 6.66
C VAL A 127 3.63 -11.44 5.98
N THR A 128 2.66 -10.94 6.75
CA THR A 128 1.52 -10.15 6.25
C THR A 128 1.74 -8.64 6.43
N CYS A 129 3.01 -8.22 6.52
CA CYS A 129 3.35 -6.84 6.80
C CYS A 129 3.32 -6.00 5.53
N HIS A 130 2.24 -5.25 5.32
CA HIS A 130 2.03 -4.44 4.12
C HIS A 130 2.65 -3.04 4.15
N THR A 131 3.37 -2.64 5.20
CA THR A 131 3.96 -1.30 5.27
C THR A 131 5.26 -1.16 4.45
N TYR A 132 5.69 0.08 4.20
CA TYR A 132 6.94 0.38 3.52
C TYR A 132 8.14 0.27 4.46
N MET A 133 9.23 -0.31 3.97
CA MET A 133 10.50 -0.34 4.68
C MET A 133 11.62 0.24 3.82
N LYS A 134 12.63 0.78 4.48
CA LYS A 134 13.81 1.34 3.85
C LYS A 134 15.06 0.88 4.60
N TYR A 135 16.08 0.44 3.88
CA TYR A 135 17.39 0.13 4.46
C TYR A 135 18.50 0.72 3.59
N THR A 136 19.56 1.17 4.24
CA THR A 136 20.81 1.52 3.56
C THR A 136 21.92 0.65 4.09
N CYS A 137 22.74 0.13 3.20
CA CYS A 137 23.92 -0.65 3.53
C CYS A 137 25.01 -0.42 2.49
N THR A 138 26.22 -0.79 2.86
CA THR A 138 27.36 -0.76 1.95
C THR A 138 27.50 -2.15 1.34
N ILE A 139 27.36 -2.23 0.01
CA ILE A 139 27.60 -3.47 -0.74
C ILE A 139 28.83 -3.23 -1.62
N GLY A 140 29.93 -3.91 -1.30
CA GLY A 140 31.25 -3.60 -1.87
C GLY A 140 31.71 -2.22 -1.43
N SER A 141 31.96 -1.33 -2.39
CA SER A 141 32.43 0.06 -2.14
C SER A 141 31.32 1.12 -2.26
N SER A 142 30.08 0.72 -2.53
CA SER A 142 28.97 1.64 -2.78
C SER A 142 27.94 1.57 -1.66
N VAL A 143 27.58 2.73 -1.11
CA VAL A 143 26.43 2.86 -0.22
C VAL A 143 25.17 2.81 -1.06
N THR A 144 24.32 1.82 -0.82
CA THR A 144 23.10 1.56 -1.59
C THR A 144 21.89 1.63 -0.68
N THR A 145 20.82 2.24 -1.18
CA THR A 145 19.53 2.29 -0.49
C THR A 145 18.50 1.42 -1.19
N TYR A 146 17.85 0.54 -0.43
CA TYR A 146 16.74 -0.29 -0.89
C TYR A 146 15.45 0.08 -0.17
N LEU A 147 14.37 0.05 -0.94
CA LEU A 147 13.01 0.23 -0.47
C LEU A 147 12.24 -1.06 -0.69
N TYR A 148 11.40 -1.43 0.26
CA TYR A 148 10.68 -2.69 0.27
C TYR A 148 9.19 -2.46 0.47
N ALA A 149 8.39 -3.28 -0.19
CA ALA A 149 6.96 -3.43 0.07
C ALA A 149 6.54 -4.89 -0.07
N ASN A 150 5.40 -5.21 0.54
CA ASN A 150 4.70 -6.48 0.38
C ASN A 150 3.48 -6.27 -0.52
N LEU A 151 3.59 -6.76 -1.75
CA LEU A 151 2.52 -6.76 -2.75
C LEU A 151 1.62 -7.97 -2.54
N GLU A 152 0.32 -7.73 -2.50
CA GLU A 152 -0.69 -8.76 -2.25
C GLU A 152 -0.86 -9.72 -3.42
N SER A 153 -0.51 -9.29 -4.64
CA SER A 153 -0.54 -10.15 -5.83
C SER A 153 0.68 -11.04 -6.00
N LEU A 154 1.75 -10.82 -5.22
CA LEU A 154 2.96 -11.62 -5.26
C LEU A 154 3.05 -12.56 -4.05
N PRO A 155 3.55 -13.79 -4.21
CA PRO A 155 3.82 -14.66 -3.07
C PRO A 155 4.93 -14.07 -2.18
N ALA A 156 4.81 -14.26 -0.86
CA ALA A 156 5.73 -13.70 0.14
C ALA A 156 7.08 -14.44 0.27
N ALA A 157 7.20 -15.64 -0.31
CA ALA A 157 8.35 -16.55 -0.13
C ALA A 157 9.29 -16.58 -1.35
N THR A 158 9.50 -15.42 -1.96
CA THR A 158 10.40 -15.26 -3.09
C THR A 158 11.69 -14.62 -2.60
N ASN A 159 12.84 -15.16 -2.99
CA ASN A 159 14.21 -14.69 -2.69
C ASN A 159 14.54 -13.28 -3.25
N GLU A 160 13.54 -12.42 -3.39
CA GLU A 160 13.62 -11.09 -3.99
C GLU A 160 14.41 -10.10 -3.13
N THR A 161 14.56 -10.40 -1.83
CA THR A 161 15.38 -9.62 -0.91
C THR A 161 16.82 -10.14 -0.79
N ASP A 162 17.15 -11.28 -1.41
CA ASP A 162 18.52 -11.81 -1.41
C ASP A 162 19.47 -10.87 -2.14
N GLY A 163 20.62 -10.57 -1.53
CA GLY A 163 21.58 -9.60 -2.05
C GLY A 163 21.21 -8.13 -1.82
N THR A 164 20.18 -7.86 -1.01
CA THR A 164 19.85 -6.50 -0.53
C THR A 164 20.33 -6.29 0.91
N CYS A 165 20.05 -5.12 1.49
CA CYS A 165 20.44 -4.79 2.86
C CYS A 165 19.69 -5.57 3.96
N TYR A 166 18.58 -6.23 3.62
CA TYR A 166 17.76 -6.95 4.58
C TYR A 166 17.26 -8.25 3.94
N ALA A 167 18.15 -9.26 3.92
CA ALA A 167 17.89 -10.54 3.28
C ALA A 167 16.72 -11.31 3.91
N ALA A 168 16.48 -11.16 5.22
CA ALA A 168 15.37 -11.82 5.93
C ALA A 168 14.02 -11.10 5.79
N GLY A 169 13.93 -10.04 4.98
CA GLY A 169 12.70 -9.25 4.87
C GLY A 169 11.52 -10.03 4.27
N ASP A 170 11.78 -10.96 3.36
CA ASP A 170 10.79 -11.87 2.79
C ASP A 170 10.24 -12.87 3.83
N THR A 171 11.12 -13.47 4.63
CA THR A 171 10.79 -14.52 5.60
C THR A 171 10.25 -13.98 6.92
N GLU A 172 10.69 -12.79 7.35
CA GLU A 172 10.23 -12.17 8.60
C GLU A 172 9.04 -11.22 8.40
N ARG A 173 8.96 -10.55 7.23
CA ARG A 173 7.99 -9.47 6.97
C ARG A 173 7.20 -9.66 5.66
N GLY A 174 7.49 -10.67 4.85
CA GLY A 174 6.80 -10.92 3.58
C GLY A 174 7.14 -9.90 2.50
N MET A 175 8.26 -9.17 2.64
CA MET A 175 8.68 -8.21 1.62
C MET A 175 9.04 -8.96 0.33
N ASN A 176 8.28 -8.71 -0.72
CA ASN A 176 8.40 -9.44 -1.99
C ASN A 176 8.57 -8.49 -3.20
N TYR A 177 8.73 -7.19 -2.93
CA TYR A 177 9.01 -6.20 -3.95
C TYR A 177 10.04 -5.21 -3.43
N VAL A 178 11.13 -5.07 -4.17
CA VAL A 178 12.25 -4.21 -3.82
C VAL A 178 12.54 -3.20 -4.93
N VAL A 179 12.84 -1.96 -4.54
CA VAL A 179 13.29 -0.89 -5.43
C VAL A 179 14.62 -0.37 -4.92
N LYS A 180 15.63 -0.39 -5.78
CA LYS A 180 16.91 0.27 -5.50
C LYS A 180 16.74 1.77 -5.70
N ALA A 181 16.95 2.56 -4.64
CA ALA A 181 16.89 4.00 -4.73
C ALA A 181 18.19 4.57 -5.34
N GLU A 182 19.37 4.05 -4.99
CA GLU A 182 20.68 4.57 -5.43
C GLU A 182 21.71 3.45 -5.54
#